data_AF-A0A8S1FEM7-F1
#
_entry.id   AF-A0A8S1FEM7-F1
#
_cell.length_a   1.000
_cell.length_b   1.000
_cell.length_c   1.000
_cell.angle_alpha   90.00
_cell.angle_beta   90.00
_cell.angle_gamma   90.00
#
_symmetry.space_group_name_H-M   'P 1'
#
loop_
_entity.id
_entity.type
_entity.pdbx_description
1 polymer ?
#
loop_
_entity_poly.entity_id
_entity_poly.type
_entity_poly.pdbx_seq_one_letter_code
_entity_poly.pdbx_strand_id
1 'polypeptide(L)'
;MADNWGTEAVTYDAQIVEAPEVNLFGKWSLQSVNVSDISLVDYIPVKEKSAKYLPHSAGRFQVRRFRKAACPIVERLANSLMMHGRNNGKKLMTVRIVKHAFEIIYLLTGENPVQVLVNAVINSGPREDSTRIGRAGTVRRQAVDVSPLRRVNQALWLLCTGAREAAFRNVKTIAECLADELINAAKGSSNSYAIKKKDELERVAKSNRHTNNWAVLVCTSKFWFNYRHVSNVLALYHSLKRLGIPDSNIIIMLAEDVPCNARNPRPGTVFAARAGVNLYGEDVEVDYRGDEVTVENFIRILTGRHQRDTPRSKRLLTDHQSNVLIYLTGHGGDSFMKFRDSEELTNVDLAYAIQTMYEDNRYHELLMIADSCRSASMFEWIASPNVISLSSSLTHEESYSHDIDPDIGVYVIDRYTHYTVSFLNKEVRALNSTAHMQDYIDSCPSVKCMSTTGVRRDNYPKDPNRVRVTDFFGSARIMQPLTEEIELDDSFWSM
;
A
#
# COMPACT_ATOMS: atom_id res chain seq x y z
N MET A 1 68.47 43.13 -17.94
CA MET A 1 67.68 43.80 -16.89
C MET A 1 66.31 44.02 -17.50
N ALA A 2 65.30 43.31 -17.00
CA ALA A 2 63.94 43.34 -17.55
C ALA A 2 63.19 44.55 -16.98
N ASP A 3 62.54 45.29 -17.87
CA ASP A 3 61.79 46.52 -17.55
C ASP A 3 60.51 46.19 -16.77
N ASN A 4 60.39 46.80 -15.59
CA ASN A 4 59.29 46.59 -14.66
C ASN A 4 58.15 47.57 -14.98
N TRP A 5 57.13 47.11 -15.70
CA TRP A 5 55.90 47.86 -15.99
C TRP A 5 54.98 47.83 -14.76
N GLY A 6 55.09 48.84 -13.89
CA GLY A 6 54.18 49.05 -12.76
C GLY A 6 52.74 49.25 -13.25
N THR A 7 51.88 48.28 -12.94
CA THR A 7 50.44 48.33 -13.19
C THR A 7 49.77 48.94 -11.97
N GLU A 8 49.49 50.24 -11.98
CA GLU A 8 48.56 50.84 -11.01
C GLU A 8 47.15 50.37 -11.34
N ALA A 9 46.61 49.49 -10.49
CA ALA A 9 45.23 49.04 -10.58
C ALA A 9 44.30 50.16 -10.13
N VAL A 10 43.67 50.84 -11.09
CA VAL A 10 42.55 51.74 -10.83
C VAL A 10 41.36 50.89 -10.38
N THR A 11 41.06 50.92 -9.08
CA THR A 11 39.87 50.29 -8.50
C THR A 11 38.65 51.16 -8.83
N TYR A 12 37.82 50.70 -9.75
CA TYR A 12 36.48 51.25 -9.93
C TYR A 12 35.58 50.68 -8.83
N ASP A 13 35.27 51.50 -7.82
CA ASP A 13 34.19 51.18 -6.87
C ASP A 13 32.86 51.21 -7.62
N ALA A 14 32.43 50.04 -8.09
CA ALA A 14 31.09 49.84 -8.59
C ALA A 14 30.13 50.00 -7.41
N GLN A 15 29.52 51.18 -7.27
CA GLN A 15 28.38 51.37 -6.40
C GLN A 15 27.31 50.34 -6.77
N ILE A 16 27.12 49.33 -5.93
CA ILE A 16 26.00 48.39 -6.02
C ILE A 16 24.76 49.21 -5.71
N VAL A 17 24.10 49.72 -6.75
CA VAL A 17 22.75 50.26 -6.64
C VAL A 17 21.87 49.07 -6.26
N GLU A 18 21.50 48.96 -4.99
CA GLU A 18 20.50 47.99 -4.53
C GLU A 18 19.24 48.17 -5.38
N ALA A 19 18.89 47.12 -6.13
CA ALA A 19 17.70 47.13 -6.95
C ALA A 19 16.47 47.41 -6.04
N PRO A 20 15.53 48.26 -6.47
CA PRO A 20 14.37 48.61 -5.65
C PRO A 20 13.59 47.35 -5.25
N GLU A 21 13.24 47.26 -3.96
CA GLU A 21 12.52 46.11 -3.42
C GLU A 21 11.16 45.94 -4.12
N VAL A 22 10.98 44.79 -4.76
CA VAL A 22 9.76 44.50 -5.53
C VAL A 22 8.64 44.09 -4.58
N ASN A 23 7.84 45.06 -4.16
CA ASN A 23 6.67 44.84 -3.32
C ASN A 23 5.45 44.44 -4.17
N LEU A 24 4.80 43.33 -3.81
CA LEU A 24 3.58 42.86 -4.46
C LEU A 24 2.45 43.88 -4.21
N PHE A 25 1.77 44.29 -5.29
CA PHE A 25 0.79 45.38 -5.29
C PHE A 25 1.31 46.72 -4.71
N GLY A 26 2.63 46.89 -4.60
CA GLY A 26 3.26 48.05 -3.96
C GLY A 26 3.10 48.09 -2.44
N LYS A 27 2.60 47.03 -1.80
CA LYS A 27 2.28 47.00 -0.36
C LYS A 27 3.03 45.89 0.40
N TRP A 28 3.16 44.70 -0.18
CA TRP A 28 3.61 43.51 0.54
C TRP A 28 5.02 43.09 0.12
N SER A 29 5.96 43.01 1.07
CA SER A 29 7.30 42.49 0.80
C SER A 29 7.26 40.97 0.64
N LEU A 30 8.06 40.45 -0.29
CA LEU A 30 8.17 39.01 -0.56
C LEU A 30 9.40 38.37 0.09
N GLN A 31 10.34 39.19 0.61
CA GLN A 31 11.58 38.71 1.23
C GLN A 31 11.34 38.03 2.58
N SER A 32 10.35 38.52 3.34
CA SER A 32 9.98 38.02 4.67
C SER A 32 9.24 36.67 4.65
N VAL A 33 8.85 36.17 3.47
CA VAL A 33 8.03 34.95 3.36
C VAL A 33 8.89 33.70 3.51
N ASN A 34 8.47 32.80 4.40
CA ASN A 34 9.11 31.52 4.66
C ASN A 34 8.25 30.34 4.19
N VAL A 35 8.88 29.29 3.65
CA VAL A 35 8.23 28.03 3.27
C VAL A 35 8.73 26.97 4.25
N SER A 36 7.86 26.46 5.12
CA SER A 36 8.24 25.50 6.16
C SER A 36 8.51 24.08 5.64
N ASP A 37 7.87 23.68 4.54
CA ASP A 37 8.00 22.34 3.96
C ASP A 37 9.12 22.30 2.91
N ILE A 38 10.20 21.57 3.21
CA ILE A 38 11.38 21.41 2.35
C ILE A 38 11.04 20.86 0.96
N SER A 39 10.00 20.02 0.86
CA SER A 39 9.59 19.39 -0.41
C SER A 39 8.92 20.37 -1.38
N LEU A 40 8.42 21.51 -0.88
CA LEU A 40 7.64 22.47 -1.66
C LEU A 40 8.44 23.73 -2.01
N VAL A 41 9.65 23.91 -1.47
CA VAL A 41 10.50 25.11 -1.67
C VAL A 41 10.70 25.41 -3.17
N ASP A 42 11.04 24.39 -3.95
CA ASP A 42 11.28 24.54 -5.40
C ASP A 42 10.01 24.79 -6.22
N TYR A 43 8.84 24.51 -5.64
CA TYR A 43 7.53 24.55 -6.31
C TYR A 43 6.64 25.69 -5.86
N ILE A 44 7.04 26.45 -4.84
CA ILE A 44 6.40 27.68 -4.36
C ILE A 44 7.40 28.84 -4.53
N PRO A 45 7.58 29.35 -5.76
CA PRO A 45 8.50 30.43 -6.02
C PRO A 45 7.93 31.76 -5.51
N VAL A 46 8.49 32.27 -4.42
CA VAL A 46 8.10 33.56 -3.82
C VAL A 46 9.25 34.58 -3.87
N LYS A 47 10.50 34.13 -3.76
CA LYS A 47 11.68 35.00 -3.60
C LYS A 47 12.34 35.39 -4.93
N GLU A 48 13.13 36.48 -4.87
CA GLU A 48 14.06 36.97 -5.90
C GLU A 48 13.46 37.07 -7.32
N LYS A 49 13.83 36.14 -8.22
CA LYS A 49 13.50 36.14 -9.66
C LYS A 49 12.00 36.07 -9.94
N SER A 50 11.24 35.62 -8.95
CA SER A 50 9.79 35.42 -9.03
C SER A 50 9.00 36.59 -8.44
N ALA A 51 9.67 37.56 -7.82
CA ALA A 51 9.03 38.77 -7.34
C ALA A 51 8.51 39.60 -8.53
N LYS A 52 7.21 39.95 -8.47
CA LYS A 52 6.53 40.77 -9.47
C LYS A 52 5.59 41.74 -8.76
N TYR A 53 5.54 42.99 -9.24
CA TYR A 53 4.60 44.01 -8.76
C TYR A 53 3.13 43.60 -8.97
N LEU A 54 2.85 42.99 -10.12
CA LEU A 54 1.53 42.48 -10.49
C LEU A 54 1.67 41.00 -10.88
N PRO A 55 0.73 40.11 -10.48
CA PRO A 55 0.74 38.69 -10.84
C PRO A 55 0.35 38.48 -12.32
N HIS A 56 1.19 38.96 -13.24
CA HIS A 56 1.00 38.88 -14.68
C HIS A 56 2.33 38.68 -15.42
N SER A 57 2.64 37.44 -15.78
CA SER A 57 3.85 37.08 -16.53
C SER A 57 3.64 36.94 -18.04
N ALA A 58 2.48 37.33 -18.58
CA ALA A 58 2.12 37.22 -20.01
C ALA A 58 2.42 35.84 -20.63
N GLY A 59 2.15 34.74 -19.89
CA GLY A 59 2.26 33.38 -20.43
C GLY A 59 3.68 32.81 -20.59
N ARG A 60 4.74 33.53 -20.19
CA ARG A 60 6.15 33.10 -20.35
C ARG A 60 6.47 31.69 -19.81
N PHE A 61 5.76 31.25 -18.77
CA PHE A 61 5.98 29.96 -18.12
C PHE A 61 5.27 28.78 -18.79
N GLN A 62 4.35 29.03 -19.74
CA GLN A 62 3.59 27.97 -20.43
C GLN A 62 4.35 27.40 -21.64
N VAL A 63 5.33 28.13 -22.18
CA VAL A 63 6.01 27.79 -23.44
C VAL A 63 6.90 26.53 -23.34
N ARG A 64 7.45 26.24 -22.16
CA ARG A 64 8.30 25.05 -21.95
C ARG A 64 7.70 24.11 -20.91
N ARG A 65 7.86 22.80 -21.12
CA ARG A 65 7.45 21.77 -20.17
C ARG A 65 8.08 22.03 -18.79
N PHE A 66 7.32 21.83 -17.71
CA PHE A 66 7.71 22.02 -16.31
C PHE A 66 8.07 23.45 -15.84
N ARG A 67 8.19 24.45 -16.72
CA ARG A 67 8.40 25.86 -16.30
C ARG A 67 7.28 26.43 -15.44
N LYS A 68 6.12 25.77 -15.36
CA LYS A 68 5.04 26.08 -14.43
C LYS A 68 5.49 26.09 -12.96
N ALA A 69 6.50 25.28 -12.59
CA ALA A 69 7.04 25.27 -11.23
C ALA A 69 7.64 26.62 -10.81
N ALA A 70 8.25 27.35 -11.76
CA ALA A 70 8.85 28.66 -11.54
C ALA A 70 7.87 29.85 -11.63
N CYS A 71 6.58 29.59 -11.87
CA CYS A 71 5.56 30.65 -11.95
C CYS A 71 5.19 31.11 -10.53
N PRO A 72 5.18 32.43 -10.25
CA PRO A 72 4.87 32.97 -8.92
C PRO A 72 3.56 32.43 -8.34
N ILE A 73 3.55 32.09 -7.06
CA ILE A 73 2.40 31.40 -6.44
C ILE A 73 1.09 32.21 -6.53
N VAL A 74 1.18 33.52 -6.37
CA VAL A 74 0.03 34.45 -6.47
C VAL A 74 -0.53 34.48 -7.90
N GLU A 75 0.34 34.39 -8.91
CA GLU A 75 -0.11 34.28 -10.30
C GLU A 75 -0.75 32.92 -10.59
N ARG A 76 -0.24 31.84 -10.00
CA ARG A 76 -0.88 30.51 -10.11
C ARG A 76 -2.27 30.50 -9.47
N LEU A 77 -2.45 31.16 -8.32
CA LEU A 77 -3.76 31.36 -7.69
C LEU A 77 -4.71 32.14 -8.61
N ALA A 78 -4.26 33.29 -9.13
CA ALA A 78 -5.06 34.10 -10.04
C ALA A 78 -5.44 33.32 -11.32
N ASN A 79 -4.51 32.58 -11.91
CA ASN A 79 -4.79 31.74 -13.07
C ASN A 79 -5.76 30.60 -12.73
N SER A 80 -5.68 30.01 -11.53
CA SER A 80 -6.61 28.95 -11.10
C SER A 80 -8.03 29.49 -10.91
N LEU A 81 -8.19 30.69 -10.35
CA LEU A 81 -9.48 31.40 -10.24
C LEU A 81 -10.13 31.69 -11.61
N MET A 82 -9.34 31.80 -12.68
CA MET A 82 -9.85 32.02 -14.05
C MET A 82 -10.37 30.75 -14.74
N MET A 83 -10.02 29.53 -14.30
CA MET A 83 -10.26 28.30 -15.08
C MET A 83 -11.74 27.98 -15.34
N HIS A 84 -12.68 28.48 -14.52
CA HIS A 84 -14.11 28.20 -14.65
C HIS A 84 -14.99 29.41 -14.30
N GLY A 85 -16.17 29.48 -14.94
CA GLY A 85 -17.23 30.45 -14.63
C GLY A 85 -17.11 31.81 -15.33
N ARG A 86 -17.74 32.84 -14.75
CA ARG A 86 -17.82 34.21 -15.30
C ARG A 86 -16.47 34.94 -15.41
N ASN A 87 -15.44 34.42 -14.74
CA ASN A 87 -14.09 34.98 -14.70
C ASN A 87 -13.17 34.39 -15.78
N ASN A 88 -13.68 33.50 -16.63
CA ASN A 88 -12.88 32.88 -17.69
C ASN A 88 -12.35 33.95 -18.67
N GLY A 89 -11.04 33.90 -18.94
CA GLY A 89 -10.33 34.87 -19.77
C GLY A 89 -10.12 36.26 -19.15
N LYS A 90 -10.77 36.60 -18.03
CA LYS A 90 -10.71 37.94 -17.41
C LYS A 90 -9.62 38.04 -16.34
N LYS A 91 -8.36 38.16 -16.78
CA LYS A 91 -7.21 38.23 -15.85
C LYS A 91 -7.22 39.48 -14.97
N LEU A 92 -7.47 40.66 -15.53
CA LEU A 92 -7.53 41.91 -14.75
C LEU A 92 -8.57 41.86 -13.63
N MET A 93 -9.75 41.32 -13.90
CA MET A 93 -10.80 41.15 -12.89
C MET A 93 -10.35 40.22 -11.76
N THR A 94 -9.72 39.10 -12.11
CA THR A 94 -9.24 38.12 -11.13
C THR A 94 -8.10 38.68 -10.27
N VAL A 95 -7.19 39.47 -10.87
CA VAL A 95 -6.12 40.13 -10.12
C VAL A 95 -6.67 41.16 -9.12
N ARG A 96 -7.76 41.87 -9.46
CA ARG A 96 -8.45 42.75 -8.50
C ARG A 96 -9.07 41.97 -7.34
N ILE A 97 -9.71 40.83 -7.63
CA ILE A 97 -10.28 39.95 -6.60
C ILE A 97 -9.19 39.49 -5.63
N VAL A 98 -8.05 39.02 -6.14
CA VAL A 98 -6.91 38.60 -5.30
C VAL A 98 -6.35 39.78 -4.48
N LYS A 99 -6.25 40.97 -5.08
CA LYS A 99 -5.83 42.19 -4.37
C LYS A 99 -6.75 42.50 -3.18
N HIS A 100 -8.07 42.52 -3.41
CA HIS A 100 -9.05 42.78 -2.35
C HIS A 100 -9.05 41.68 -1.29
N ALA A 101 -8.93 40.41 -1.67
CA ALA A 101 -8.82 39.31 -0.72
C ALA A 101 -7.58 39.46 0.18
N PHE A 102 -6.44 39.87 -0.38
CA PHE A 102 -5.21 40.09 0.40
C PHE A 102 -5.32 41.30 1.34
N GLU A 103 -6.04 42.34 0.94
CA GLU A 103 -6.35 43.47 1.82
C GLU A 103 -7.22 43.03 3.00
N ILE A 104 -8.25 42.21 2.75
CA ILE A 104 -9.11 41.65 3.81
C ILE A 104 -8.29 40.76 4.75
N ILE A 105 -7.43 39.86 4.22
CA ILE A 105 -6.59 39.00 5.05
C ILE A 105 -5.71 39.83 5.98
N TYR A 106 -5.03 40.85 5.46
CA TYR A 106 -4.18 41.70 6.29
C TYR A 106 -4.96 42.44 7.37
N LEU A 107 -6.16 42.96 7.05
CA LEU A 107 -7.00 43.63 8.03
C LEU A 107 -7.49 42.69 9.14
N LEU A 108 -7.72 41.41 8.83
CA LEU A 108 -8.20 40.42 9.79
C LEU A 108 -7.08 39.77 10.61
N THR A 109 -5.93 39.48 10.02
CA THR A 109 -4.85 38.72 10.68
C THR A 109 -3.68 39.59 11.14
N GLY A 110 -3.46 40.76 10.53
CA GLY A 110 -2.26 41.59 10.74
C GLY A 110 -0.98 40.99 10.15
N GLU A 111 -1.04 39.80 9.53
CA GLU A 111 0.10 39.11 8.93
C GLU A 111 0.23 39.41 7.44
N ASN A 112 1.43 39.19 6.89
CA ASN A 112 1.63 39.29 5.44
C ASN A 112 0.72 38.28 4.71
N PRO A 113 -0.20 38.72 3.84
CA PRO A 113 -1.17 37.83 3.17
C PRO A 113 -0.50 36.79 2.27
N VAL A 114 0.71 37.06 1.79
CA VAL A 114 1.49 36.08 1.01
C VAL A 114 1.94 34.91 1.88
N GLN A 115 2.30 35.15 3.15
CA GLN A 115 2.64 34.08 4.09
C GLN A 115 1.41 33.21 4.39
N VAL A 116 0.25 33.82 4.60
CA VAL A 116 -1.02 33.12 4.80
C VAL A 116 -1.33 32.23 3.59
N LEU A 117 -1.15 32.73 2.37
CA LEU A 117 -1.31 31.93 1.15
C LEU A 117 -0.35 30.73 1.10
N VAL A 118 0.93 30.93 1.43
CA VAL A 118 1.92 29.85 1.44
C VAL A 118 1.53 28.77 2.45
N ASN A 119 1.17 29.18 3.67
CA ASN A 119 0.72 28.26 4.72
C ASN A 119 -0.55 27.50 4.30
N ALA A 120 -1.53 28.19 3.71
CA ALA A 120 -2.74 27.58 3.19
C ALA A 120 -2.45 26.52 2.12
N VAL A 121 -1.52 26.79 1.20
CA VAL A 121 -1.12 25.84 0.15
C VAL A 121 -0.42 24.61 0.72
N ILE A 122 0.49 24.80 1.68
CA ILE A 122 1.21 23.70 2.35
C ILE A 122 0.21 22.76 3.06
N ASN A 123 -0.75 23.34 3.77
CA ASN A 123 -1.73 22.60 4.56
C ASN A 123 -2.79 21.90 3.69
N SER A 124 -3.23 22.54 2.60
CA SER A 124 -4.29 22.04 1.71
C SER A 124 -3.82 21.00 0.69
N GLY A 125 -2.51 20.85 0.47
CA GLY A 125 -1.99 19.89 -0.50
C GLY A 125 -2.00 18.45 0.04
N PRO A 126 -2.72 17.50 -0.61
CA PRO A 126 -2.70 16.09 -0.20
C PRO A 126 -1.31 15.49 -0.43
N ARG A 127 -0.85 14.71 0.55
CA ARG A 127 0.43 13.99 0.50
C ARG A 127 0.29 12.67 -0.25
N GLU A 128 -0.83 11.98 -0.06
CA GLU A 128 -1.15 10.69 -0.67
C GLU A 128 -2.47 10.79 -1.43
N ASP A 129 -2.53 10.12 -2.58
CA ASP A 129 -3.73 10.01 -3.41
C ASP A 129 -3.89 8.57 -3.88
N SER A 130 -5.09 8.20 -4.33
CA SER A 130 -5.35 6.87 -4.87
C SER A 130 -5.26 6.90 -6.39
N THR A 131 -4.48 5.99 -6.98
CA THR A 131 -4.37 5.85 -8.45
C THR A 131 -5.03 4.58 -8.94
N ARG A 132 -5.64 4.68 -10.11
CA ARG A 132 -6.25 3.55 -10.81
C ARG A 132 -5.14 2.70 -11.44
N ILE A 133 -4.90 1.49 -10.92
CA ILE A 133 -3.94 0.53 -11.46
C ILE A 133 -4.71 -0.61 -12.15
N GLY A 134 -4.35 -0.89 -13.40
CA GLY A 134 -4.94 -1.97 -14.22
C GLY A 134 -5.36 -1.51 -15.61
N ARG A 135 -5.70 -2.47 -16.47
CA ARG A 135 -6.29 -2.25 -17.80
C ARG A 135 -7.59 -3.06 -17.90
N ALA A 136 -8.57 -2.55 -18.65
CA ALA A 136 -9.88 -3.17 -18.87
C ALA A 136 -10.77 -3.30 -17.59
N GLY A 137 -11.56 -4.37 -17.47
CA GLY A 137 -12.60 -4.56 -16.46
C GLY A 137 -12.10 -4.78 -15.02
N THR A 138 -10.84 -5.16 -14.84
CA THR A 138 -10.26 -5.43 -13.51
C THR A 138 -9.40 -4.27 -13.07
N VAL A 139 -10.04 -3.29 -12.43
CA VAL A 139 -9.40 -2.05 -12.02
C VAL A 139 -9.42 -1.94 -10.51
N ARG A 140 -8.25 -1.68 -9.93
CA ARG A 140 -8.10 -1.41 -8.51
C ARG A 140 -7.54 -0.01 -8.25
N ARG A 141 -7.81 0.52 -7.06
CA ARG A 141 -7.21 1.76 -6.56
C ARG A 141 -6.06 1.42 -5.62
N GLN A 142 -4.90 2.02 -5.84
CA GLN A 142 -3.71 1.86 -5.00
C GLN A 142 -3.31 3.21 -4.44
N ALA A 143 -2.93 3.26 -3.15
CA ALA A 143 -2.34 4.46 -2.55
C ALA A 143 -0.98 4.76 -3.20
N VAL A 144 -0.77 6.00 -3.63
CA VAL A 144 0.48 6.48 -4.24
C VAL A 144 0.79 7.89 -3.73
N ASP A 145 2.07 8.18 -3.52
CA ASP A 145 2.54 9.50 -3.12
C ASP A 145 2.31 10.55 -4.21
N VAL A 146 1.89 11.75 -3.80
CA VAL A 146 1.63 12.86 -4.71
C VAL A 146 2.91 13.66 -4.93
N SER A 147 3.29 13.86 -6.20
CA SER A 147 4.45 14.70 -6.53
C SER A 147 4.27 16.15 -6.03
N PRO A 148 5.33 16.83 -5.57
CA PRO A 148 5.23 18.20 -5.05
C PRO A 148 4.54 19.19 -5.99
N LEU A 149 4.81 19.10 -7.30
CA LEU A 149 4.14 19.92 -8.31
C LEU A 149 2.63 19.66 -8.37
N ARG A 150 2.21 18.40 -8.29
CA ARG A 150 0.79 18.01 -8.28
C ARG A 150 0.13 18.45 -6.98
N ARG A 151 0.80 18.28 -5.84
CA ARG A 151 0.34 18.71 -4.50
C ARG A 151 -0.01 20.20 -4.47
N VAL A 152 0.89 21.06 -4.96
CA VAL A 152 0.63 22.52 -5.05
C VAL A 152 -0.50 22.84 -6.03
N ASN A 153 -0.58 22.15 -7.18
CA ASN A 153 -1.65 22.39 -8.16
C ASN A 153 -3.02 21.95 -7.64
N GLN A 154 -3.12 20.81 -6.96
CA GLN A 154 -4.34 20.34 -6.32
C GLN A 154 -4.76 21.27 -5.18
N ALA A 155 -3.83 21.72 -4.34
CA ALA A 155 -4.11 22.68 -3.27
C ALA A 155 -4.74 23.97 -3.81
N LEU A 156 -4.12 24.60 -4.81
CA LEU A 156 -4.65 25.82 -5.43
C LEU A 156 -6.02 25.60 -6.06
N TRP A 157 -6.22 24.46 -6.73
CA TRP A 157 -7.49 24.13 -7.35
C TRP A 157 -8.60 23.93 -6.31
N LEU A 158 -8.32 23.23 -5.21
CA LEU A 158 -9.27 23.02 -4.11
C LEU A 158 -9.65 24.33 -3.43
N LEU A 159 -8.66 25.18 -3.11
CA LEU A 159 -8.89 26.51 -2.51
C LEU A 159 -9.77 27.39 -3.42
N CYS A 160 -9.48 27.42 -4.73
CA CYS A 160 -10.26 28.20 -5.68
C CYS A 160 -11.66 27.63 -5.91
N THR A 161 -11.83 26.31 -5.80
CA THR A 161 -13.13 25.65 -5.95
C THR A 161 -14.00 25.92 -4.73
N GLY A 162 -13.45 25.76 -3.52
CA GLY A 162 -14.11 26.11 -2.27
C GLY A 162 -14.56 27.57 -2.23
N ALA A 163 -13.69 28.51 -2.61
CA ALA A 163 -14.04 29.93 -2.67
C ALA A 163 -15.18 30.23 -3.67
N ARG A 164 -15.24 29.52 -4.81
CA ARG A 164 -16.32 29.68 -5.81
C ARG A 164 -17.64 29.09 -5.32
N GLU A 165 -17.60 27.89 -4.75
CA GLU A 165 -18.79 27.22 -4.22
C GLU A 165 -19.38 28.04 -3.06
N ALA A 166 -18.54 28.57 -2.16
CA ALA A 166 -18.96 29.42 -1.06
C ALA A 166 -19.54 30.78 -1.50
N ALA A 167 -19.10 31.31 -2.65
CA ALA A 167 -19.62 32.56 -3.21
C ALA A 167 -20.89 32.36 -4.06
N PHE A 168 -21.21 31.12 -4.45
CA PHE A 168 -22.39 30.86 -5.27
C PHE A 168 -23.66 31.07 -4.45
N ARG A 169 -24.55 31.97 -4.91
CA ARG A 169 -25.80 32.37 -4.23
C ARG A 169 -25.61 32.94 -2.82
N ASN A 170 -24.42 33.42 -2.49
CA ASN A 170 -24.12 34.05 -1.21
C ASN A 170 -24.11 35.58 -1.33
N VAL A 171 -24.38 36.27 -0.23
CA VAL A 171 -24.30 37.74 -0.11
C VAL A 171 -22.83 38.20 -0.08
N LYS A 172 -21.95 37.37 0.49
CA LYS A 172 -20.49 37.64 0.52
C LYS A 172 -19.90 37.71 -0.88
N THR A 173 -19.00 38.66 -1.06
CA THR A 173 -18.25 38.78 -2.31
C THR A 173 -17.23 37.65 -2.45
N ILE A 174 -16.85 37.33 -3.70
CA ILE A 174 -15.82 36.31 -3.96
C ILE A 174 -14.47 36.64 -3.30
N ALA A 175 -14.16 37.92 -3.08
CA ALA A 175 -12.94 38.34 -2.40
C ALA A 175 -12.97 38.00 -0.90
N GLU A 176 -14.13 38.20 -0.24
CA GLU A 176 -14.34 37.82 1.16
C GLU A 176 -14.34 36.29 1.33
N CYS A 177 -15.06 35.56 0.46
CA CYS A 177 -15.05 34.09 0.50
C CYS A 177 -13.64 33.51 0.28
N LEU A 178 -12.85 34.10 -0.61
CA LEU A 178 -11.45 33.69 -0.83
C LEU A 178 -10.57 34.00 0.39
N ALA A 179 -10.76 35.14 1.04
CA ALA A 179 -10.03 35.50 2.25
C ALA A 179 -10.34 34.53 3.41
N ASP A 180 -11.63 34.25 3.65
CA ASP A 180 -12.08 33.31 4.67
C ASP A 180 -11.50 31.90 4.42
N GLU A 181 -11.55 31.42 3.17
CA GLU A 181 -11.02 30.10 2.79
C GLU A 181 -9.51 30.01 3.01
N LEU A 182 -8.75 31.06 2.64
CA LEU A 182 -7.29 31.10 2.84
C LEU A 182 -6.90 31.16 4.32
N ILE A 183 -7.61 31.94 5.14
CA ILE A 183 -7.35 32.04 6.59
C ILE A 183 -7.64 30.69 7.27
N ASN A 184 -8.77 30.07 6.95
CA ASN A 184 -9.15 28.78 7.53
C ASN A 184 -8.19 27.65 7.10
N ALA A 185 -7.79 27.63 5.84
CA ALA A 185 -6.82 26.67 5.32
C ALA A 185 -5.42 26.87 5.93
N ALA A 186 -4.98 28.12 6.13
CA ALA A 186 -3.70 28.43 6.76
C ALA A 186 -3.64 27.94 8.22
N LYS A 187 -4.77 27.97 8.94
CA LYS A 187 -4.91 27.42 10.30
C LYS A 187 -5.08 25.90 10.32
N GLY A 188 -5.28 25.24 9.17
CA GLY A 188 -5.59 23.82 9.09
C GLY A 188 -6.97 23.46 9.63
N SER A 189 -7.91 24.42 9.63
CA SER A 189 -9.26 24.17 10.14
C SER A 189 -10.06 23.32 9.17
N SER A 190 -10.80 22.35 9.70
CA SER A 190 -11.77 21.55 8.94
C SER A 190 -12.94 22.37 8.39
N ASN A 191 -13.09 23.65 8.75
CA ASN A 191 -14.09 24.53 8.14
C ASN A 191 -13.76 24.89 6.68
N SER A 192 -12.48 24.79 6.27
CA SER A 192 -12.06 25.01 4.89
C SER A 192 -12.49 23.84 4.00
N TYR A 193 -13.03 24.15 2.83
CA TYR A 193 -13.36 23.13 1.82
C TYR A 193 -12.10 22.36 1.37
N ALA A 194 -10.99 23.07 1.18
CA ALA A 194 -9.75 22.47 0.73
C ALA A 194 -9.19 21.44 1.73
N ILE A 195 -9.26 21.72 3.03
CA ILE A 195 -8.85 20.78 4.08
C ILE A 195 -9.78 19.57 4.13
N LYS A 196 -11.11 19.77 4.12
CA LYS A 196 -12.07 18.65 4.08
C LYS A 196 -11.81 17.70 2.92
N LYS A 197 -11.58 18.24 1.72
CA LYS A 197 -11.33 17.43 0.52
C LYS A 197 -9.97 16.76 0.52
N LYS A 198 -8.95 17.42 1.07
CA LYS A 198 -7.64 16.79 1.28
C LYS A 198 -7.77 15.59 2.23
N ASP A 199 -8.41 15.77 3.37
CA ASP A 199 -8.56 14.72 4.38
C ASP A 199 -9.40 13.56 3.83
N GLU A 200 -10.42 13.84 3.02
CA GLU A 200 -11.18 12.81 2.29
C GLU A 200 -10.29 11.98 1.35
N LEU A 201 -9.45 12.65 0.53
CA LEU A 201 -8.52 11.97 -0.38
C LEU A 201 -7.47 11.14 0.36
N GLU A 202 -6.87 11.70 1.41
CA GLU A 202 -5.88 10.98 2.23
C GLU A 202 -6.52 9.81 2.99
N ARG A 203 -7.78 9.94 3.43
CA ARG A 203 -8.55 8.83 4.03
C ARG A 203 -8.79 7.71 3.02
N VAL A 204 -9.19 8.04 1.80
CA VAL A 204 -9.35 7.05 0.72
C VAL A 204 -8.01 6.40 0.37
N ALA A 205 -6.92 7.17 0.26
CA ALA A 205 -5.59 6.62 0.05
C ALA A 205 -5.18 5.68 1.19
N LYS A 206 -5.39 6.08 2.46
CA LYS A 206 -5.10 5.25 3.64
C LYS A 206 -5.86 3.94 3.63
N SER A 207 -7.14 3.93 3.23
CA SER A 207 -7.92 2.68 3.09
C SER A 207 -7.40 1.75 1.98
N ASN A 208 -6.69 2.30 0.99
CA ASN A 208 -6.06 1.59 -0.10
C ASN A 208 -4.56 1.33 0.12
N ARG A 209 -4.04 1.60 1.33
CA ARG A 209 -2.74 1.07 1.78
C ARG A 209 -2.93 -0.42 2.05
N HIS A 210 -3.06 -1.19 0.97
CA HIS A 210 -3.04 -2.64 1.03
C HIS A 210 -1.70 -3.07 1.64
N THR A 211 -1.73 -3.93 2.66
CA THR A 211 -0.62 -4.85 2.88
C THR A 211 -0.63 -5.78 1.66
N ASN A 212 0.43 -5.71 0.85
CA ASN A 212 0.57 -6.48 -0.38
C ASN A 212 0.88 -7.93 -0.01
N ASN A 213 -0.13 -8.63 0.50
CA ASN A 213 0.03 -9.98 1.04
C ASN A 213 -0.17 -11.00 -0.07
N TRP A 214 0.80 -11.90 -0.18
CA TRP A 214 0.84 -12.98 -1.16
C TRP A 214 0.96 -14.30 -0.44
N ALA A 215 0.37 -15.34 -1.00
CA ALA A 215 0.48 -16.69 -0.48
C ALA A 215 0.87 -17.68 -1.58
N VAL A 216 1.76 -18.60 -1.24
CA VAL A 216 2.13 -19.75 -2.07
C VAL A 216 1.80 -21.00 -1.25
N LEU A 217 0.79 -21.73 -1.69
CA LEU A 217 0.28 -22.93 -1.01
C LEU A 217 0.61 -24.16 -1.84
N VAL A 218 1.36 -25.09 -1.27
CA VAL A 218 1.91 -26.23 -2.02
C VAL A 218 1.58 -27.54 -1.31
N CYS A 219 0.87 -28.42 -2.00
CA CYS A 219 0.72 -29.82 -1.65
C CYS A 219 1.69 -30.64 -2.51
N THR A 220 2.70 -31.22 -1.88
CA THR A 220 3.78 -31.90 -2.60
C THR A 220 3.50 -33.39 -2.84
N SER A 221 2.54 -33.99 -2.13
CA SER A 221 2.31 -35.44 -2.15
C SER A 221 1.32 -35.89 -3.21
N LYS A 222 1.55 -37.11 -3.73
CA LYS A 222 0.71 -37.78 -4.71
C LYS A 222 -0.13 -38.89 -4.05
N PHE A 223 -1.12 -39.41 -4.77
CA PHE A 223 -1.97 -40.55 -4.41
C PHE A 223 -3.10 -40.30 -3.41
N TRP A 224 -4.15 -41.13 -3.52
CA TRP A 224 -5.39 -41.03 -2.75
C TRP A 224 -5.19 -41.09 -1.22
N PHE A 225 -4.24 -41.89 -0.73
CA PHE A 225 -3.97 -42.00 0.71
C PHE A 225 -3.42 -40.71 1.33
N ASN A 226 -2.96 -39.77 0.49
CA ASN A 226 -2.48 -38.45 0.89
C ASN A 226 -3.54 -37.35 0.70
N TYR A 227 -4.82 -37.72 0.63
CA TYR A 227 -5.96 -36.80 0.57
C TYR A 227 -5.82 -35.59 1.50
N ARG A 228 -5.39 -35.81 2.75
CA ARG A 228 -5.18 -34.78 3.78
C ARG A 228 -4.26 -33.62 3.36
N HIS A 229 -3.24 -33.85 2.54
CA HIS A 229 -2.33 -32.78 2.13
C HIS A 229 -3.02 -31.80 1.17
N VAL A 230 -3.93 -32.30 0.31
CA VAL A 230 -4.74 -31.46 -0.57
C VAL A 230 -5.78 -30.68 0.23
N SER A 231 -6.47 -31.32 1.17
CA SER A 231 -7.46 -30.64 2.01
C SER A 231 -6.81 -29.59 2.94
N ASN A 232 -5.59 -29.82 3.44
CA ASN A 232 -4.82 -28.85 4.21
C ASN A 232 -4.63 -27.53 3.44
N VAL A 233 -4.13 -27.63 2.21
CA VAL A 233 -3.94 -26.47 1.32
C VAL A 233 -5.25 -25.74 1.07
N LEU A 234 -6.32 -26.46 0.74
CA LEU A 234 -7.61 -25.85 0.46
C LEU A 234 -8.25 -25.23 1.71
N ALA A 235 -8.08 -25.82 2.89
CA ALA A 235 -8.57 -25.27 4.14
C ALA A 235 -7.86 -23.94 4.50
N LEU A 236 -6.56 -23.86 4.24
CA LEU A 236 -5.81 -22.62 4.42
C LEU A 236 -6.19 -21.58 3.37
N TYR A 237 -6.35 -21.97 2.10
CA TYR A 237 -6.84 -21.11 1.02
C TYR A 237 -8.17 -20.43 1.39
N HIS A 238 -9.15 -21.19 1.87
CA HIS A 238 -10.44 -20.64 2.31
C HIS A 238 -10.29 -19.63 3.45
N SER A 239 -9.34 -19.87 4.36
CA SER A 239 -9.04 -18.94 5.45
C SER A 239 -8.46 -17.62 4.93
N LEU A 240 -7.53 -17.67 3.97
CA LEU A 240 -6.93 -16.50 3.33
C LEU A 240 -7.95 -15.71 2.50
N LYS A 241 -8.79 -16.40 1.74
CA LYS A 241 -9.86 -15.80 0.93
C LYS A 241 -10.89 -15.10 1.81
N ARG A 242 -11.30 -15.73 2.92
CA ARG A 242 -12.18 -15.11 3.93
C ARG A 242 -11.55 -13.86 4.54
N LEU A 243 -10.25 -13.86 4.77
CA LEU A 243 -9.48 -12.72 5.29
C LEU A 243 -9.13 -11.68 4.22
N GLY A 244 -9.68 -11.81 3.01
CA GLY A 244 -9.67 -10.78 1.98
C GLY A 244 -8.44 -10.75 1.09
N ILE A 245 -7.59 -11.80 1.10
CA ILE A 245 -6.54 -11.94 0.08
C ILE A 245 -7.22 -12.38 -1.23
N PRO A 246 -7.02 -11.63 -2.34
CA PRO A 246 -7.63 -11.97 -3.62
C PRO A 246 -6.94 -13.19 -4.25
N ASP A 247 -7.68 -13.96 -5.06
CA ASP A 247 -7.16 -15.15 -5.76
C ASP A 247 -5.92 -14.83 -6.62
N SER A 248 -5.84 -13.63 -7.20
CA SER A 248 -4.67 -13.20 -7.97
C SER A 248 -3.37 -13.12 -7.18
N ASN A 249 -3.43 -13.18 -5.85
CA ASN A 249 -2.31 -13.12 -4.93
C ASN A 249 -2.04 -14.46 -4.22
N ILE A 250 -2.83 -15.50 -4.52
CA ILE A 250 -2.66 -16.83 -3.93
C ILE A 250 -2.30 -17.78 -5.06
N ILE A 251 -1.13 -18.40 -4.96
CA ILE A 251 -0.67 -19.41 -5.92
C ILE A 251 -0.88 -20.79 -5.29
N ILE A 252 -1.64 -21.66 -5.95
CA ILE A 252 -1.92 -23.01 -5.46
C ILE A 252 -1.24 -24.05 -6.35
N MET A 253 -0.46 -24.94 -5.71
CA MET A 253 0.15 -26.09 -6.35
C MET A 253 -0.40 -27.38 -5.73
N LEU A 254 -1.13 -28.20 -6.50
CA LEU A 254 -1.67 -29.49 -6.04
C LEU A 254 -1.09 -30.64 -6.88
N ALA A 255 -0.27 -31.48 -6.26
CA ALA A 255 0.35 -32.64 -6.90
C ALA A 255 -0.64 -33.75 -7.29
N GLU A 256 -1.84 -33.78 -6.71
CA GLU A 256 -2.89 -34.78 -6.96
C GLU A 256 -4.26 -34.10 -7.12
N ASP A 257 -5.05 -34.55 -8.10
CA ASP A 257 -6.42 -34.09 -8.31
C ASP A 257 -7.43 -35.01 -7.61
N VAL A 258 -7.52 -34.82 -6.29
CA VAL A 258 -8.45 -35.53 -5.40
C VAL A 258 -9.92 -35.38 -5.80
N PRO A 259 -10.44 -34.19 -6.19
CA PRO A 259 -11.83 -34.03 -6.63
C PRO A 259 -12.23 -34.94 -7.79
N CYS A 260 -11.32 -35.17 -8.74
CA CYS A 260 -11.54 -35.97 -9.94
C CYS A 260 -11.15 -37.45 -9.79
N ASN A 261 -10.67 -37.87 -8.61
CA ASN A 261 -10.22 -39.23 -8.40
C ASN A 261 -11.40 -40.22 -8.39
N ALA A 262 -11.28 -41.35 -9.08
CA ALA A 262 -12.33 -42.38 -9.13
C ALA A 262 -12.68 -42.99 -7.77
N ARG A 263 -11.80 -42.89 -6.77
CA ARG A 263 -12.06 -43.34 -5.39
C ARG A 263 -12.89 -42.34 -4.58
N ASN A 264 -13.09 -41.12 -5.08
CA ASN A 264 -13.86 -40.11 -4.38
C ASN A 264 -15.35 -40.46 -4.40
N PRO A 265 -15.98 -40.77 -3.26
CA PRO A 265 -17.41 -41.09 -3.21
C PRO A 265 -18.29 -39.88 -3.60
N ARG A 266 -17.75 -38.66 -3.54
CA ARG A 266 -18.44 -37.41 -3.85
C ARG A 266 -17.61 -36.61 -4.88
N PRO A 267 -17.76 -36.90 -6.18
CA PRO A 267 -16.96 -36.26 -7.24
C PRO A 267 -17.05 -34.72 -7.19
N GLY A 268 -15.94 -34.04 -7.48
CA GLY A 268 -15.87 -32.57 -7.50
C GLY A 268 -15.85 -31.92 -6.11
N THR A 269 -15.68 -32.71 -5.04
CA THR A 269 -15.69 -32.19 -3.67
C THR A 269 -14.48 -32.64 -2.85
N VAL A 270 -14.04 -31.78 -1.93
CA VAL A 270 -12.98 -32.06 -0.95
C VAL A 270 -13.43 -31.60 0.44
N PHE A 271 -13.18 -32.39 1.48
CA PHE A 271 -13.61 -32.09 2.85
C PHE A 271 -12.43 -32.21 3.82
N ALA A 272 -12.37 -31.31 4.81
CA ALA A 272 -11.41 -31.39 5.93
C ALA A 272 -12.00 -32.04 7.20
N ALA A 273 -13.30 -32.37 7.17
CA ALA A 273 -14.03 -33.02 8.25
C ALA A 273 -15.29 -33.69 7.70
N ARG A 274 -15.79 -34.73 8.39
CA ARG A 274 -16.93 -35.57 7.93
C ARG A 274 -18.22 -34.81 7.58
N ALA A 275 -18.51 -33.72 8.32
CA ALA A 275 -19.64 -32.82 8.07
C ALA A 275 -19.17 -31.41 7.67
N GLY A 276 -18.03 -31.34 6.97
CA GLY A 276 -17.39 -30.09 6.56
C GLY A 276 -18.03 -29.45 5.34
N VAL A 277 -17.68 -28.18 5.12
CA VAL A 277 -17.96 -27.45 3.87
C VAL A 277 -17.08 -28.01 2.76
N ASN A 278 -17.60 -28.07 1.53
CA ASN A 278 -16.79 -28.42 0.37
C ASN A 278 -15.68 -27.36 0.16
N LEU A 279 -14.44 -27.79 0.31
CA LEU A 279 -13.26 -26.95 0.17
C LEU A 279 -12.85 -26.71 -1.29
N TYR A 280 -13.30 -27.53 -2.24
CA TYR A 280 -12.98 -27.34 -3.65
C TYR A 280 -13.93 -26.34 -4.32
N GLY A 281 -15.24 -26.51 -4.13
CA GLY A 281 -16.27 -25.57 -4.59
C GLY A 281 -16.15 -25.16 -6.08
N GLU A 282 -16.79 -24.04 -6.45
CA GLU A 282 -16.64 -23.41 -7.77
C GLU A 282 -15.57 -22.31 -7.78
N ASP A 283 -15.12 -21.91 -6.58
CA ASP A 283 -14.34 -20.70 -6.36
C ASP A 283 -12.82 -20.92 -6.35
N VAL A 284 -12.34 -22.17 -6.35
CA VAL A 284 -10.91 -22.49 -6.25
C VAL A 284 -10.29 -22.58 -7.63
N GLU A 285 -9.35 -21.69 -7.92
CA GLU A 285 -8.47 -21.79 -9.09
C GLU A 285 -7.14 -22.43 -8.68
N VAL A 286 -6.84 -23.61 -9.22
CA VAL A 286 -5.55 -24.29 -9.00
C VAL A 286 -4.60 -23.95 -10.14
N ASP A 287 -3.50 -23.26 -9.83
CA ASP A 287 -2.53 -22.74 -10.80
C ASP A 287 -1.61 -23.83 -11.37
N TYR A 288 -1.10 -24.71 -10.51
CA TYR A 288 -0.23 -25.82 -10.90
C TYR A 288 -0.89 -27.14 -10.50
N ARG A 289 -1.15 -28.01 -11.47
CA ARG A 289 -1.86 -29.28 -11.26
C ARG A 289 -1.00 -30.46 -11.67
N GLY A 290 -1.05 -31.53 -10.88
CA GLY A 290 -0.46 -32.82 -11.22
C GLY A 290 1.01 -32.67 -11.61
N ASP A 291 1.31 -32.93 -12.88
CA ASP A 291 2.69 -32.97 -13.37
C ASP A 291 3.42 -31.62 -13.40
N GLU A 292 2.68 -30.51 -13.33
CA GLU A 292 3.29 -29.19 -13.24
C GLU A 292 3.86 -28.89 -11.84
N VAL A 293 3.53 -29.70 -10.83
CA VAL A 293 4.03 -29.53 -9.45
C VAL A 293 5.41 -30.17 -9.32
N THR A 294 6.43 -29.40 -9.71
CA THR A 294 7.84 -29.78 -9.65
C THR A 294 8.62 -28.84 -8.75
N VAL A 295 9.77 -29.31 -8.25
CA VAL A 295 10.70 -28.48 -7.46
C VAL A 295 11.18 -27.30 -8.30
N GLU A 296 11.44 -27.53 -9.59
CA GLU A 296 11.85 -26.49 -10.53
C GLU A 296 10.82 -25.38 -10.66
N ASN A 297 9.53 -25.72 -10.84
CA ASN A 297 8.48 -24.72 -10.95
C ASN A 297 8.28 -23.97 -9.64
N PHE A 298 8.35 -24.66 -8.50
CA PHE A 298 8.29 -24.01 -7.18
C PHE A 298 9.43 -22.99 -6.99
N ILE A 299 10.68 -23.38 -7.27
CA ILE A 299 11.84 -22.46 -7.20
C ILE A 299 11.70 -21.31 -8.20
N ARG A 300 11.16 -21.54 -9.40
CA ARG A 300 10.88 -20.47 -10.38
C ARG A 300 9.86 -19.46 -9.90
N ILE A 301 8.82 -19.89 -9.18
CA ILE A 301 7.83 -18.99 -8.55
C ILE A 301 8.54 -18.09 -7.54
N LEU A 302 9.34 -18.68 -6.64
CA LEU A 302 10.06 -17.93 -5.61
C LEU A 302 11.10 -16.99 -6.23
N THR A 303 11.93 -17.45 -7.15
CA THR A 303 13.00 -16.64 -7.78
C THR A 303 12.51 -15.75 -8.92
N GLY A 304 11.28 -15.91 -9.40
CA GLY A 304 10.68 -15.07 -10.43
C GLY A 304 11.27 -15.31 -11.82
N ARG A 305 12.10 -16.35 -11.97
CA ARG A 305 12.76 -16.75 -13.21
C ARG A 305 11.83 -17.56 -14.10
N HIS A 306 10.73 -16.93 -14.50
CA HIS A 306 9.72 -17.53 -15.37
C HIS A 306 10.08 -17.39 -16.85
N GLN A 307 9.53 -18.28 -17.68
CA GLN A 307 9.58 -18.11 -19.12
C GLN A 307 8.72 -16.91 -19.53
N ARG A 308 9.04 -16.29 -20.68
CA ARG A 308 8.34 -15.08 -21.16
C ARG A 308 6.84 -15.31 -21.35
N ASP A 309 6.46 -16.54 -21.72
CA ASP A 309 5.09 -16.94 -22.02
C ASP A 309 4.31 -17.46 -20.80
N THR A 310 4.95 -17.58 -19.62
CA THR A 310 4.25 -18.01 -18.40
C THR A 310 3.09 -17.06 -18.09
N PRO A 311 1.85 -17.54 -17.87
CA PRO A 311 0.72 -16.66 -17.60
C PRO A 311 0.88 -15.92 -16.27
N ARG A 312 0.17 -14.80 -16.12
CA ARG A 312 0.26 -13.94 -14.93
C ARG A 312 -0.20 -14.64 -13.64
N SER A 313 -1.22 -15.50 -13.71
CA SER A 313 -1.73 -16.26 -12.56
C SER A 313 -0.65 -17.13 -11.93
N LYS A 314 0.21 -17.73 -12.76
CA LYS A 314 1.33 -18.58 -12.35
C LYS A 314 2.61 -17.82 -11.93
N ARG A 315 2.52 -16.52 -11.61
CA ARG A 315 3.68 -15.68 -11.27
C ARG A 315 3.51 -14.99 -9.92
N LEU A 316 4.54 -15.09 -9.08
CA LEU A 316 4.60 -14.37 -7.81
C LEU A 316 5.06 -12.92 -8.05
N LEU A 317 4.12 -11.98 -8.17
CA LEU A 317 4.42 -10.57 -8.50
C LEU A 317 4.60 -9.71 -7.24
N THR A 318 5.47 -10.16 -6.34
CA THR A 318 5.81 -9.49 -5.09
C THR A 318 6.89 -8.42 -5.28
N ASP A 319 6.97 -7.53 -4.32
CA ASP A 319 7.91 -6.41 -4.21
C ASP A 319 8.42 -6.24 -2.77
N HIS A 320 9.28 -5.24 -2.56
CA HIS A 320 9.89 -4.90 -1.26
C HIS A 320 8.90 -4.49 -0.15
N GLN A 321 7.62 -4.29 -0.48
CA GLN A 321 6.55 -3.97 0.49
C GLN A 321 5.61 -5.15 0.71
N SER A 322 5.86 -6.29 0.04
CA SER A 322 4.99 -7.45 0.08
C SER A 322 5.28 -8.36 1.25
N ASN A 323 4.25 -8.79 1.98
CA ASN A 323 4.41 -9.89 2.92
C ASN A 323 4.08 -11.20 2.20
N VAL A 324 4.95 -12.20 2.32
CA VAL A 324 4.81 -13.47 1.60
C VAL A 324 4.61 -14.61 2.60
N LEU A 325 3.51 -15.33 2.45
CA LEU A 325 3.24 -16.58 3.14
C LEU A 325 3.60 -17.76 2.22
N ILE A 326 4.47 -18.66 2.66
CA ILE A 326 4.74 -19.91 1.98
C ILE A 326 4.29 -21.04 2.90
N TYR A 327 3.36 -21.86 2.43
CA TYR A 327 2.85 -23.03 3.15
C TYR A 327 3.14 -24.29 2.32
N LEU A 328 3.95 -25.18 2.88
CA LEU A 328 4.26 -26.48 2.29
C LEU A 328 3.64 -27.58 3.15
N THR A 329 2.93 -28.51 2.53
CA THR A 329 2.42 -29.72 3.18
C THR A 329 2.71 -30.96 2.35
N GLY A 330 3.14 -32.03 3.01
CA GLY A 330 3.47 -33.27 2.36
C GLY A 330 4.32 -34.20 3.20
N HIS A 331 4.98 -35.15 2.52
CA HIS A 331 5.95 -36.03 3.14
C HIS A 331 7.35 -35.46 3.05
N GLY A 332 8.10 -35.56 4.13
CA GLY A 332 9.46 -35.07 4.24
C GLY A 332 10.27 -35.91 5.21
N GLY A 333 11.56 -35.65 5.22
CA GLY A 333 12.52 -36.29 6.10
C GLY A 333 13.49 -35.26 6.64
N ASP A 334 14.62 -35.73 7.13
CA ASP A 334 15.68 -34.84 7.59
C ASP A 334 16.30 -34.10 6.40
N SER A 335 16.13 -32.78 6.37
CA SER A 335 16.68 -31.85 5.37
C SER A 335 16.06 -31.90 3.96
N PHE A 336 14.96 -32.61 3.75
CA PHE A 336 14.27 -32.64 2.45
C PHE A 336 12.75 -32.83 2.55
N MET A 337 12.05 -32.41 1.50
CA MET A 337 10.62 -32.65 1.30
C MET A 337 10.37 -33.27 -0.08
N LYS A 338 9.56 -34.33 -0.14
CA LYS A 338 9.29 -35.06 -1.38
C LYS A 338 8.23 -34.34 -2.22
N PHE A 339 8.50 -34.19 -3.51
CA PHE A 339 7.59 -33.70 -4.54
C PHE A 339 7.20 -34.85 -5.47
N ARG A 340 5.89 -35.14 -5.54
CA ARG A 340 5.26 -36.19 -6.36
C ARG A 340 5.87 -37.60 -6.19
N ASP A 341 6.51 -37.87 -5.06
CA ASP A 341 7.29 -39.09 -4.79
C ASP A 341 8.43 -39.37 -5.80
N SER A 342 8.83 -38.39 -6.61
CA SER A 342 9.87 -38.52 -7.64
C SER A 342 11.02 -37.52 -7.49
N GLU A 343 10.74 -36.32 -6.97
CA GLU A 343 11.71 -35.25 -6.76
C GLU A 343 11.80 -34.93 -5.27
N GLU A 344 12.89 -34.31 -4.84
CA GLU A 344 13.11 -33.90 -3.46
C GLU A 344 13.57 -32.44 -3.43
N LEU A 345 12.84 -31.60 -2.70
CA LEU A 345 13.26 -30.23 -2.38
C LEU A 345 14.15 -30.30 -1.15
N THR A 346 15.41 -29.89 -1.28
CA THR A 346 16.33 -29.82 -0.15
C THR A 346 16.17 -28.51 0.63
N ASN A 347 16.56 -28.51 1.91
CA ASN A 347 16.60 -27.30 2.72
C ASN A 347 17.58 -26.24 2.20
N VAL A 348 18.67 -26.67 1.55
CA VAL A 348 19.65 -25.77 0.91
C VAL A 348 19.05 -25.05 -0.30
N ASP A 349 18.34 -25.78 -1.18
CA ASP A 349 17.70 -25.19 -2.35
C ASP A 349 16.62 -24.17 -1.95
N LEU A 350 15.83 -24.51 -0.92
CA LEU A 350 14.82 -23.61 -0.37
C LEU A 350 15.46 -22.34 0.23
N ALA A 351 16.53 -22.50 1.02
CA ALA A 351 17.24 -21.37 1.61
C ALA A 351 17.84 -20.46 0.53
N TYR A 352 18.42 -21.03 -0.54
CA TYR A 352 18.96 -20.26 -1.65
C TYR A 352 17.86 -19.51 -2.43
N ALA A 353 16.69 -20.12 -2.61
CA ALA A 353 15.56 -19.46 -3.26
C ALA A 353 15.05 -18.26 -2.44
N ILE A 354 14.93 -18.41 -1.12
CA ILE A 354 14.53 -17.31 -0.22
C ILE A 354 15.60 -16.22 -0.17
N GLN A 355 16.88 -16.59 -0.17
CA GLN A 355 17.99 -15.64 -0.25
C GLN A 355 17.95 -14.84 -1.55
N THR A 356 17.68 -15.49 -2.68
CA THR A 356 17.49 -14.82 -3.98
C THR A 356 16.31 -13.85 -3.92
N MET A 357 15.19 -14.22 -3.29
CA MET A 357 14.05 -13.32 -3.12
C MET A 357 14.42 -12.07 -2.32
N TYR A 358 15.26 -12.21 -1.30
CA TYR A 358 15.72 -11.09 -0.49
C TYR A 358 16.60 -10.14 -1.30
N GLU A 359 17.58 -10.68 -2.02
CA GLU A 359 18.50 -9.91 -2.87
C GLU A 359 17.77 -9.16 -3.98
N ASP A 360 16.74 -9.78 -4.56
CA ASP A 360 15.88 -9.18 -5.58
C ASP A 360 14.83 -8.20 -4.99
N ASN A 361 14.83 -7.97 -3.68
CA ASN A 361 13.86 -7.13 -2.95
C ASN A 361 12.40 -7.53 -3.23
N ARG A 362 12.09 -8.83 -3.14
CA ARG A 362 10.78 -9.40 -3.48
C ARG A 362 9.92 -9.75 -2.28
N TYR A 363 10.34 -9.38 -1.07
CA TYR A 363 9.48 -9.39 0.10
C TYR A 363 9.94 -8.33 1.11
N HIS A 364 8.99 -7.85 1.92
CA HIS A 364 9.24 -7.10 3.15
C HIS A 364 9.43 -8.07 4.33
N GLU A 365 8.45 -8.95 4.53
CA GLU A 365 8.45 -10.01 5.54
C GLU A 365 8.00 -11.33 4.91
N LEU A 366 8.57 -12.44 5.37
CA LEU A 366 8.24 -13.78 4.88
C LEU A 366 7.88 -14.69 6.06
N LEU A 367 6.72 -15.35 5.95
CA LEU A 367 6.28 -16.41 6.86
C LEU A 367 6.37 -17.74 6.12
N MET A 368 7.26 -18.60 6.59
CA MET A 368 7.45 -19.96 6.06
C MET A 368 6.80 -20.96 7.01
N ILE A 369 5.93 -21.83 6.48
CA ILE A 369 5.28 -22.90 7.24
C ILE A 369 5.54 -24.22 6.52
N ALA A 370 6.20 -25.15 7.21
CA ALA A 370 6.44 -26.50 6.73
C ALA A 370 5.65 -27.51 7.57
N ASP A 371 4.62 -28.11 6.98
CA ASP A 371 3.79 -29.13 7.60
C ASP A 371 4.14 -30.53 7.08
N SER A 372 5.05 -31.20 7.80
CA SER A 372 5.57 -32.53 7.46
C SER A 372 6.33 -33.12 8.65
N CYS A 373 6.64 -34.41 8.57
CA CYS A 373 7.63 -35.04 9.42
C CYS A 373 9.00 -34.35 9.32
N ARG A 374 9.70 -34.26 10.45
CA ARG A 374 11.03 -33.65 10.62
C ARG A 374 11.19 -32.26 10.01
N SER A 375 10.09 -31.52 9.90
CA SER A 375 9.98 -30.30 9.09
C SER A 375 10.81 -29.13 9.63
N ALA A 376 11.20 -29.13 10.91
CA ALA A 376 12.12 -28.11 11.45
C ALA A 376 13.48 -28.05 10.70
N SER A 377 13.94 -29.19 10.16
CA SER A 377 15.18 -29.27 9.38
C SER A 377 15.14 -28.45 8.08
N MET A 378 13.93 -28.16 7.56
CA MET A 378 13.74 -27.45 6.30
C MET A 378 14.19 -25.99 6.35
N PHE A 379 14.14 -25.37 7.53
CA PHE A 379 14.48 -23.95 7.69
C PHE A 379 15.77 -23.69 8.45
N GLU A 380 16.58 -24.71 8.74
CA GLU A 380 17.88 -24.57 9.42
C GLU A 380 18.91 -23.77 8.61
N TRP A 381 18.83 -23.83 7.28
CA TRP A 381 19.75 -23.13 6.38
C TRP A 381 19.27 -21.74 5.95
N ILE A 382 18.06 -21.33 6.34
CA ILE A 382 17.52 -20.01 6.00
C ILE A 382 18.27 -18.94 6.80
N ALA A 383 19.12 -18.17 6.13
CA ALA A 383 19.89 -17.07 6.71
C ALA A 383 19.32 -15.68 6.36
N SER A 384 18.36 -15.60 5.44
CA SER A 384 17.80 -14.34 4.96
C SER A 384 17.03 -13.62 6.07
N PRO A 385 17.10 -12.27 6.16
CA PRO A 385 16.44 -11.52 7.22
C PRO A 385 14.95 -11.34 6.92
N ASN A 386 14.21 -10.91 7.96
CA ASN A 386 12.76 -10.72 7.97
C ASN A 386 11.97 -12.00 7.65
N VAL A 387 12.53 -13.17 8.00
CA VAL A 387 11.88 -14.47 7.81
C VAL A 387 11.54 -15.09 9.16
N ILE A 388 10.26 -15.42 9.38
CA ILE A 388 9.81 -16.24 10.49
C ILE A 388 9.44 -17.63 9.94
N SER A 389 9.99 -18.69 10.54
CA SER A 389 9.77 -20.06 10.08
C SER A 389 9.09 -20.92 11.14
N LEU A 390 8.05 -21.65 10.74
CA LEU A 390 7.24 -22.52 11.58
C LEU A 390 7.24 -23.94 11.01
N SER A 391 7.28 -24.95 11.88
CA SER A 391 7.11 -26.35 11.51
C SER A 391 6.03 -27.05 12.33
N SER A 392 5.46 -28.11 11.76
CA SER A 392 4.56 -29.01 12.51
C SER A 392 5.28 -30.01 13.40
N SER A 393 6.56 -30.29 13.16
CA SER A 393 7.37 -31.15 14.03
C SER A 393 8.84 -30.68 14.14
N LEU A 394 9.54 -31.15 15.19
CA LEU A 394 10.99 -31.01 15.35
C LEU A 394 11.76 -32.04 14.50
N THR A 395 13.08 -31.87 14.38
CA THR A 395 13.96 -32.70 13.52
C THR A 395 13.98 -34.19 13.87
N HIS A 396 13.67 -34.55 15.12
CA HIS A 396 13.66 -35.91 15.63
C HIS A 396 12.24 -36.46 15.84
N GLU A 397 11.22 -35.73 15.40
CA GLU A 397 9.82 -36.08 15.60
C GLU A 397 9.06 -36.15 14.26
N GLU A 398 8.06 -37.03 14.25
CA GLU A 398 7.14 -37.21 13.13
C GLU A 398 5.91 -36.29 13.29
N SER A 399 5.24 -36.00 12.18
CA SER A 399 3.96 -35.29 12.16
C SER A 399 2.80 -36.30 12.03
N TYR A 400 1.61 -35.93 12.48
CA TYR A 400 0.48 -36.85 12.59
C TYR A 400 -0.78 -36.35 11.88
N SER A 401 -1.47 -37.28 11.22
CA SER A 401 -2.78 -37.05 10.62
C SER A 401 -3.90 -36.98 11.66
N HIS A 402 -5.01 -36.36 11.28
CA HIS A 402 -6.21 -36.19 12.08
C HIS A 402 -7.48 -36.48 11.28
N ASP A 403 -8.52 -36.93 11.97
CA ASP A 403 -9.85 -37.23 11.45
C ASP A 403 -9.89 -38.23 10.27
N ILE A 404 -10.59 -39.35 10.46
CA ILE A 404 -10.78 -40.35 9.41
C ILE A 404 -12.23 -40.24 8.96
N ASP A 405 -12.44 -40.01 7.67
CA ASP A 405 -13.79 -40.10 7.10
C ASP A 405 -14.03 -41.53 6.62
N PRO A 406 -15.00 -42.27 7.20
CA PRO A 406 -15.31 -43.64 6.79
C PRO A 406 -15.79 -43.75 5.35
N ASP A 407 -16.42 -42.71 4.78
CA ASP A 407 -16.93 -42.71 3.42
C ASP A 407 -15.77 -42.59 2.41
N ILE A 408 -14.77 -41.76 2.74
CA ILE A 408 -13.57 -41.52 1.90
C ILE A 408 -12.50 -42.62 2.14
N GLY A 409 -12.49 -43.20 3.34
CA GLY A 409 -11.64 -44.32 3.75
C GLY A 409 -10.18 -43.96 4.08
N VAL A 410 -9.88 -42.66 4.22
CA VAL A 410 -8.52 -42.15 4.50
C VAL A 410 -8.59 -40.97 5.49
N TYR A 411 -7.43 -40.56 6.01
CA TYR A 411 -7.33 -39.33 6.81
C TYR A 411 -7.60 -38.10 5.96
N VAL A 412 -8.38 -37.17 6.50
CA VAL A 412 -8.87 -36.00 5.76
C VAL A 412 -8.16 -34.69 6.10
N ILE A 413 -7.35 -34.62 7.16
CA ILE A 413 -6.58 -33.41 7.49
C ILE A 413 -5.36 -33.78 8.36
N ASP A 414 -4.32 -32.96 8.44
CA ASP A 414 -3.25 -33.14 9.43
C ASP A 414 -3.54 -32.42 10.75
N ARG A 415 -2.97 -32.91 11.86
CA ARG A 415 -3.25 -32.34 13.20
C ARG A 415 -2.86 -30.87 13.30
N TYR A 416 -1.64 -30.54 12.85
CA TYR A 416 -1.15 -29.17 12.87
C TYR A 416 -2.10 -28.24 12.11
N THR A 417 -2.46 -28.62 10.89
CA THR A 417 -3.34 -27.85 10.03
C THR A 417 -4.76 -27.75 10.58
N HIS A 418 -5.29 -28.81 11.20
CA HIS A 418 -6.59 -28.79 11.87
C HIS A 418 -6.67 -27.71 12.96
N TYR A 419 -5.67 -27.64 13.84
CA TYR A 419 -5.68 -26.69 14.95
C TYR A 419 -5.36 -25.26 14.50
N THR A 420 -4.40 -25.07 13.59
CA THR A 420 -4.07 -23.74 13.04
C THR A 420 -5.23 -23.15 12.24
N VAL A 421 -5.88 -23.93 11.37
CA VAL A 421 -7.08 -23.50 10.63
C VAL A 421 -8.25 -23.28 11.59
N SER A 422 -8.43 -24.14 12.62
CA SER A 422 -9.45 -23.90 13.65
C SER A 422 -9.21 -22.57 14.38
N PHE A 423 -7.96 -22.22 14.68
CA PHE A 423 -7.59 -20.94 15.28
C PHE A 423 -7.92 -19.77 14.34
N LEU A 424 -7.51 -19.85 13.07
CA LEU A 424 -7.84 -18.83 12.06
C LEU A 424 -9.36 -18.67 11.88
N ASN A 425 -10.13 -19.74 12.00
CA ASN A 425 -11.60 -19.70 11.88
C ASN A 425 -12.32 -19.16 13.13
N LYS A 426 -11.74 -19.37 14.33
CA LYS A 426 -12.39 -18.99 15.60
C LYS A 426 -11.93 -17.63 16.10
N GLU A 427 -10.63 -17.39 16.16
CA GLU A 427 -10.02 -16.21 16.78
C GLU A 427 -9.75 -15.08 15.75
N VAL A 428 -9.50 -15.45 14.49
CA VAL A 428 -9.20 -14.49 13.39
C VAL A 428 -10.36 -14.42 12.41
N ARG A 429 -11.55 -14.06 12.90
CA ARG A 429 -12.75 -13.96 12.06
C ARG A 429 -12.77 -12.76 11.12
N ALA A 430 -12.11 -11.67 11.53
CA ALA A 430 -12.11 -10.40 10.81
C ALA A 430 -10.74 -9.73 10.89
N LEU A 431 -10.49 -8.82 9.95
CA LEU A 431 -9.23 -8.06 9.82
C LEU A 431 -8.91 -7.14 11.00
N ASN A 432 -9.89 -6.88 11.88
CA ASN A 432 -9.72 -6.12 13.11
C ASN A 432 -9.28 -6.99 14.30
N SER A 433 -9.09 -8.30 14.11
CA SER A 433 -8.64 -9.20 15.17
C SER A 433 -7.33 -8.70 15.77
N THR A 434 -7.25 -8.77 17.10
CA THR A 434 -6.06 -8.43 17.89
C THR A 434 -5.15 -9.62 18.11
N ALA A 435 -5.44 -10.76 17.49
CA ALA A 435 -4.62 -11.96 17.61
C ALA A 435 -3.20 -11.74 17.09
N HIS A 436 -2.23 -12.17 17.87
CA HIS A 436 -0.80 -12.02 17.59
C HIS A 436 -0.21 -13.29 16.97
N MET A 437 0.95 -13.15 16.32
CA MET A 437 1.65 -14.29 15.73
C MET A 437 2.05 -15.33 16.79
N GLN A 438 2.28 -14.91 18.04
CA GLN A 438 2.48 -15.84 19.15
C GLN A 438 1.24 -16.71 19.42
N ASP A 439 0.03 -16.15 19.37
CA ASP A 439 -1.21 -16.92 19.53
C ASP A 439 -1.38 -17.96 18.41
N TYR A 440 -0.96 -17.62 17.19
CA TYR A 440 -0.94 -18.57 16.06
C TYR A 440 0.05 -19.71 16.30
N ILE A 441 1.24 -19.42 16.81
CA ILE A 441 2.25 -20.43 17.18
C ILE A 441 1.70 -21.37 18.26
N ASP A 442 1.04 -20.81 19.27
CA ASP A 442 0.50 -21.56 20.41
C ASP A 442 -0.82 -22.27 20.10
N SER A 443 -1.37 -22.12 18.89
CA SER A 443 -2.61 -22.76 18.45
C SER A 443 -2.54 -24.30 18.47
N CYS A 444 -1.33 -24.84 18.31
CA CYS A 444 -1.02 -26.26 18.21
C CYS A 444 -0.01 -26.68 19.29
N PRO A 445 -0.41 -26.75 20.57
CA PRO A 445 0.48 -27.22 21.63
C PRO A 445 0.80 -28.71 21.46
N SER A 446 1.95 -29.14 21.96
CA SER A 446 2.48 -30.51 21.81
C SER A 446 1.48 -31.59 22.21
N VAL A 447 0.68 -31.34 23.25
CA VAL A 447 -0.37 -32.28 23.72
C VAL A 447 -1.45 -32.53 22.66
N LYS A 448 -1.86 -31.50 21.91
CA LYS A 448 -2.92 -31.61 20.90
C LYS A 448 -2.40 -32.19 19.59
N CYS A 449 -1.22 -31.74 19.19
CA CYS A 449 -0.62 -32.09 17.90
C CYS A 449 0.16 -33.41 17.95
N MET A 450 0.47 -33.91 19.15
CA MET A 450 1.28 -35.12 19.38
C MET A 450 2.71 -35.00 18.81
N SER A 451 3.10 -33.78 18.41
CA SER A 451 4.40 -33.36 17.91
C SER A 451 4.67 -31.96 18.43
N THR A 452 5.95 -31.60 18.55
CA THR A 452 6.36 -30.27 18.99
C THR A 452 6.50 -29.34 17.80
N THR A 453 5.78 -28.22 17.80
CA THR A 453 5.89 -27.20 16.75
C THR A 453 7.23 -26.50 16.83
N GLY A 454 8.04 -26.56 15.77
CA GLY A 454 9.30 -25.84 15.70
C GLY A 454 9.07 -24.40 15.28
N VAL A 455 9.82 -23.48 15.89
CA VAL A 455 9.78 -22.05 15.56
C VAL A 455 11.19 -21.51 15.49
N ARG A 456 11.56 -20.92 14.36
CA ARG A 456 12.81 -20.20 14.20
C ARG A 456 12.56 -18.71 14.07
N ARG A 457 13.20 -17.93 14.96
CA ARG A 457 13.01 -16.47 15.08
C ARG A 457 14.29 -15.66 14.86
N ASP A 458 15.45 -16.32 14.75
CA ASP A 458 16.77 -15.65 14.68
C ASP A 458 16.86 -14.61 13.56
N ASN A 459 16.15 -14.88 12.47
CA ASN A 459 16.13 -14.08 11.25
C ASN A 459 15.03 -13.01 11.24
N TYR A 460 14.20 -12.93 12.28
CA TYR A 460 13.04 -12.05 12.34
C TYR A 460 13.21 -11.01 13.45
N PRO A 461 13.38 -9.72 13.11
CA PRO A 461 13.76 -8.70 14.10
C PRO A 461 12.61 -8.27 15.03
N LYS A 462 11.35 -8.58 14.70
CA LYS A 462 10.18 -8.17 15.48
C LYS A 462 9.77 -9.25 16.47
N ASP A 463 9.28 -8.83 17.63
CA ASP A 463 8.68 -9.74 18.61
C ASP A 463 7.34 -10.29 18.09
N PRO A 464 7.15 -11.63 18.00
CA PRO A 464 5.89 -12.26 17.58
C PRO A 464 4.66 -11.81 18.39
N ASN A 465 4.82 -11.35 19.63
CA ASN A 465 3.74 -10.80 20.44
C ASN A 465 3.22 -9.45 19.96
N ARG A 466 3.96 -8.76 19.08
CA ARG A 466 3.56 -7.45 18.52
C ARG A 466 3.04 -7.54 17.10
N VAL A 467 3.37 -8.63 16.41
CA VAL A 467 3.02 -8.85 15.02
C VAL A 467 1.64 -9.47 14.96
N ARG A 468 0.76 -8.97 14.10
CA ARG A 468 -0.60 -9.51 13.99
C ARG A 468 -0.63 -10.68 13.02
N VAL A 469 -1.49 -11.65 13.29
CA VAL A 469 -1.73 -12.75 12.34
C VAL A 469 -2.23 -12.22 10.99
N THR A 470 -3.03 -11.15 11.02
CA THR A 470 -3.54 -10.49 9.81
C THR A 470 -2.44 -9.90 8.92
N ASP A 471 -1.24 -9.66 9.44
CA ASP A 471 -0.13 -9.10 8.64
C ASP A 471 0.36 -10.08 7.57
N PHE A 472 0.16 -11.38 7.77
CA PHE A 472 0.45 -12.44 6.77
C PHE A 472 -0.81 -13.08 6.18
N PHE A 473 -1.86 -13.28 7.00
CA PHE A 473 -3.03 -14.06 6.60
C PHE A 473 -4.20 -13.23 6.06
N GLY A 474 -4.21 -11.91 6.20
CA GLY A 474 -5.30 -11.05 5.74
C GLY A 474 -4.84 -9.88 4.89
N SER A 475 -5.70 -9.35 4.02
CA SER A 475 -5.42 -8.08 3.35
C SER A 475 -6.13 -6.97 4.11
N ALA A 476 -5.37 -6.11 4.80
CA ALA A 476 -5.94 -5.05 5.63
C ALA A 476 -6.84 -4.11 4.81
N ARG A 477 -8.16 -4.34 4.84
CA ARG A 477 -9.18 -3.31 4.67
C ARG A 477 -9.66 -2.92 6.07
N ILE A 478 -9.15 -1.82 6.60
CA ILE A 478 -9.78 -1.18 7.76
C ILE A 478 -11.07 -0.51 7.24
N MET A 479 -12.16 -1.27 7.17
CA MET A 479 -13.50 -0.71 7.03
C MET A 479 -14.01 -0.47 8.45
N GLN A 480 -13.98 0.79 8.91
CA GLN A 480 -14.80 1.19 10.05
C GLN A 480 -16.25 1.30 9.54
N PRO A 481 -17.20 0.50 10.06
CA PRO A 481 -18.60 0.80 9.85
C PRO A 481 -18.88 2.17 10.49
N LEU A 482 -19.44 3.10 9.73
CA LEU A 482 -20.04 4.31 10.28
C LEU A 482 -21.25 3.84 11.09
N THR A 483 -21.09 3.70 12.41
CA THR A 483 -22.19 3.44 13.35
C THR A 483 -22.93 4.72 13.76
N GLU A 484 -22.61 5.85 13.13
CA GLU A 484 -23.42 7.07 13.27
C GLU A 484 -24.64 6.91 12.35
N GLU A 485 -25.83 6.81 12.96
CA GLU A 485 -27.09 7.02 12.25
C GLU A 485 -27.03 8.38 11.57
N ILE A 486 -27.03 8.37 10.23
CA ILE A 486 -27.17 9.59 9.44
C ILE A 486 -28.64 9.99 9.57
N GLU A 487 -28.95 10.86 10.52
CA GLU A 487 -30.24 11.56 10.54
C GLU A 487 -30.30 12.46 9.30
N LEU A 488 -31.07 12.03 8.31
CA LEU A 488 -31.42 12.84 7.15
C LEU A 488 -32.50 13.82 7.60
N ASP A 489 -32.13 15.09 7.77
CA ASP A 489 -33.10 16.15 7.97
C ASP A 489 -33.88 16.38 6.67
N ASP A 490 -35.13 15.90 6.64
CA ASP A 490 -36.05 16.02 5.50
C ASP A 490 -36.49 17.47 5.21
N SER A 491 -36.03 18.45 5.99
CA SER A 491 -36.25 19.88 5.74
C SER A 491 -35.70 20.38 4.40
N PHE A 492 -34.77 19.63 3.78
CA PHE A 492 -34.19 19.97 2.48
C PHE A 492 -35.16 19.79 1.29
N TRP A 493 -36.22 18.97 1.43
CA TRP A 493 -37.17 18.70 0.33
C TRP A 493 -38.41 19.59 0.35
N SER A 494 -38.57 20.46 1.35
CA SER A 494 -39.77 21.30 1.53
C SER A 494 -39.55 22.80 1.28
N MET A 495 -38.61 23.21 0.42
CA MET A 495 -38.52 24.58 -0.11
C MET A 495 -38.55 24.64 -1.64
#